data_AF-A0A960MHL9-F1
#
_entry.id   AF-A0A960MHL9-F1
#
_cell.length_a   1.000
_cell.length_b   1.000
_cell.length_c   1.000
_cell.angle_alpha   90.00
_cell.angle_beta   90.00
_cell.angle_gamma   90.00
#
_symmetry.space_group_name_H-M   'P 1'
#
loop_
_entity.id
_entity.type
_entity.pdbx_description
1 polymer ?
#
loop_
_entity_poly.entity_id
_entity_poly.type
_entity_poly.pdbx_seq_one_letter_code
_entity_poly.pdbx_strand_id
1 'polypeptide(L)'
;MDRTKVCWNCEADVNYEATYCPFCGTDLLTSSAETPPQTPKHDAKFSDQTLQESLASLYKPPYSVRNRQGFGVPDEREEPSFKQAEPLKEDPLFQSYDQKETEKPLVTEEKFEEEEITKRGNILPLLFLMIGAHLFVLGTLLLFCSKEGVVHLQWSSRFWFLYCLISFPLLYFGTRLLKQTSN
;
A
#
# COMPACT_ATOMS: atom_id res chain seq x y z
N MET A 1 -0.77 -30.22 6.19
CA MET A 1 -1.54 -28.94 6.21
C MET A 1 -0.69 -27.98 7.00
N ASP A 2 0.02 -27.11 6.30
CA ASP A 2 0.92 -26.16 6.94
C ASP A 2 0.07 -25.06 7.58
N ARG A 3 0.38 -24.70 8.83
CA ARG A 3 -0.33 -23.64 9.53
C ARG A 3 0.21 -22.29 9.02
N THR A 4 -0.68 -21.41 8.59
CA THR A 4 -0.35 -20.05 8.16
C THR A 4 -0.97 -19.03 9.12
N LYS A 5 -0.34 -17.87 9.24
CA LYS A 5 -0.84 -16.70 9.96
C LYS A 5 -0.80 -15.49 9.03
N VAL A 6 -1.66 -14.51 9.24
CA VAL A 6 -1.72 -13.29 8.43
C VAL A 6 -0.82 -12.22 9.04
N CYS A 7 0.00 -11.55 8.22
CA CYS A 7 0.82 -10.43 8.68
C CYS A 7 -0.05 -9.22 9.01
N TRP A 8 0.09 -8.66 10.22
CA TRP A 8 -0.67 -7.51 10.69
C TRP A 8 -0.36 -6.19 9.97
N ASN A 9 0.75 -6.11 9.23
CA ASN A 9 1.18 -4.89 8.54
C ASN A 9 0.83 -4.87 7.04
N CYS A 10 0.92 -6.02 6.36
CA CYS A 10 0.70 -6.12 4.90
C CYS A 10 -0.33 -7.16 4.48
N GLU A 11 -1.01 -7.80 5.44
CA GLU A 11 -2.07 -8.81 5.22
C GLU A 11 -1.64 -10.05 4.42
N ALA A 12 -0.34 -10.23 4.20
CA ALA A 12 0.18 -11.40 3.50
C ALA A 12 0.14 -12.66 4.38
N ASP A 13 -0.20 -13.79 3.77
CA ASP A 13 -0.11 -15.10 4.41
C ASP A 13 1.35 -15.51 4.59
N VAL A 14 1.73 -15.82 5.83
CA VAL A 14 3.08 -16.19 6.20
C VAL A 14 3.07 -17.48 7.01
N ASN A 15 4.17 -18.24 6.94
CA ASN A 15 4.32 -19.47 7.71
C ASN A 15 4.22 -19.16 9.23
N TYR A 16 3.53 -20.02 9.99
CA TYR A 16 3.35 -19.83 11.43
C TYR A 16 4.68 -19.69 12.18
N GLU A 17 5.72 -20.39 11.73
CA GLU A 17 7.07 -20.39 12.32
C GLU A 17 7.92 -19.17 11.92
N ALA A 18 7.48 -18.35 10.97
CA ALA A 18 8.23 -17.18 10.55
C ALA A 18 8.27 -16.09 11.65
N THR A 19 9.47 -15.65 11.98
CA THR A 19 9.75 -14.52 12.88
C THR A 19 9.59 -13.17 12.19
N TYR A 20 9.87 -13.10 10.88
CA TYR A 20 9.75 -11.89 10.07
C TYR A 20 8.87 -12.14 8.84
N CYS A 21 8.10 -11.13 8.45
CA CYS A 21 7.34 -11.17 7.20
C CYS A 21 8.29 -11.04 6.00
N PRO A 22 8.30 -11.99 5.04
CA PRO A 22 9.16 -11.93 3.86
C PRO A 22 8.76 -10.82 2.88
N PHE A 23 7.54 -10.27 3.00
CA PHE A 23 7.03 -9.23 2.10
C PHE A 23 7.37 -7.82 2.60
N CYS A 24 7.15 -7.54 3.89
CA CYS A 24 7.31 -6.19 4.45
C CYS A 24 8.39 -6.06 5.53
N GLY A 25 9.08 -7.16 5.87
CA GLY A 25 10.15 -7.16 6.88
C GLY A 25 9.71 -6.92 8.33
N THR A 26 8.41 -6.85 8.58
CA THR A 26 7.87 -6.59 9.92
C THR A 26 7.99 -7.81 10.83
N ASP A 27 8.37 -7.58 12.08
CA ASP A 27 8.50 -8.61 13.12
C ASP A 27 7.12 -9.14 13.55
N LEU A 28 6.97 -10.46 13.60
CA LEU A 28 5.73 -11.17 13.89
C LEU A 28 5.70 -11.74 15.32
N LEU A 29 6.75 -11.54 16.12
CA LEU A 29 6.85 -12.07 17.48
C LEU A 29 5.89 -11.43 18.48
N THR A 30 5.35 -10.24 18.17
CA THR A 30 4.51 -9.48 19.11
C THR A 30 3.12 -10.08 19.31
N SER A 31 2.62 -10.94 18.39
CA SER A 31 1.28 -11.52 18.50
C SER A 31 1.22 -12.89 19.18
N SER A 32 2.35 -13.57 19.40
CA SER A 32 2.39 -14.92 20.00
C SER A 32 2.69 -14.94 21.49
N ALA A 33 2.85 -13.78 22.13
CA ALA A 33 3.24 -13.67 23.55
C ALA A 33 2.07 -13.68 24.56
N GLU A 34 0.84 -13.94 24.13
CA GLU A 34 -0.31 -14.12 25.04
C GLU A 34 -0.67 -15.60 25.20
N THR A 35 0.20 -16.35 25.88
CA THR A 35 -0.27 -17.49 26.67
C THR A 35 0.23 -17.24 28.09
N PRO A 36 -0.58 -16.62 28.97
CA PRO A 36 -0.14 -16.36 30.33
C PRO A 36 0.14 -17.70 31.03
N PRO A 37 1.33 -17.90 31.60
CA PRO A 37 1.55 -19.01 32.51
C PRO A 37 0.63 -18.81 33.73
N GLN A 38 -0.08 -19.87 34.10
CA GLN A 38 -0.93 -19.92 35.28
C GLN A 38 -0.12 -19.54 36.54
N THR A 39 -0.48 -18.40 37.14
CA THR A 39 -0.32 -17.90 38.53
C THR A 39 0.77 -18.49 39.47
N PRO A 40 1.34 -17.64 40.35
CA PRO A 40 0.72 -17.51 41.68
C PRO A 40 0.55 -16.07 42.16
N LYS A 41 -0.46 -15.92 43.05
CA LYS A 41 -0.90 -14.72 43.76
C LYS A 41 0.27 -13.97 44.40
N HIS A 42 0.33 -12.65 44.20
CA HIS A 42 1.06 -11.77 45.11
C HIS A 42 0.19 -10.58 45.48
N ASP A 43 0.19 -10.34 46.80
CA ASP A 43 -0.76 -9.53 47.52
C ASP A 43 -0.65 -8.02 47.27
N ALA A 44 -1.78 -7.38 47.57
CA ALA A 44 -2.03 -5.96 47.58
C ALA A 44 -0.96 -5.12 48.29
N LYS A 45 -0.35 -4.20 47.54
CA LYS A 45 -0.04 -2.83 48.01
C LYS A 45 -0.22 -1.88 46.85
N PHE A 46 -1.33 -1.16 46.88
CA PHE A 46 -1.74 -0.16 45.92
C PHE A 46 -2.13 1.08 46.73
N SER A 47 -1.28 2.10 46.74
CA SER A 47 -1.70 3.46 47.08
C SER A 47 -0.75 4.49 46.46
N ASP A 48 -1.34 5.32 45.58
CA ASP A 48 -0.98 6.70 45.26
C ASP A 48 -0.18 7.06 43.99
N GLN A 49 0.24 6.13 43.13
CA GLN A 49 0.89 6.50 41.86
C GLN A 49 -0.01 6.54 40.61
N THR A 50 -1.28 6.13 40.69
CA THR A 50 -2.10 5.85 39.50
C THR A 50 -2.75 7.04 38.81
N LEU A 51 -2.82 8.22 39.44
CA LEU A 51 -3.43 9.38 38.80
C LEU A 51 -2.48 10.09 37.81
N GLN A 52 -1.17 10.07 38.04
CA GLN A 52 -0.22 10.68 37.09
C GLN A 52 0.04 9.80 35.86
N GLU A 53 0.00 8.47 35.99
CA GLU A 53 0.16 7.55 34.86
C GLU A 53 -1.03 7.56 33.89
N SER A 54 -2.25 7.83 34.39
CA SER A 54 -3.45 7.92 33.55
C SER A 54 -3.41 9.11 32.58
N LEU A 55 -2.85 10.25 33.01
CA LEU A 55 -2.72 11.45 32.16
C LEU A 55 -1.53 11.38 31.20
N ALA A 56 -0.49 10.61 31.53
CA ALA A 56 0.68 10.41 30.66
C ALA A 56 0.40 9.46 29.46
N SER A 57 -0.72 8.71 29.49
CA SER A 57 -1.10 7.78 28.41
C SER A 57 -1.82 8.45 27.23
N LEU A 58 -2.30 9.69 27.38
CA LEU A 58 -3.05 10.43 26.36
C LEU A 58 -2.16 11.06 25.28
N TYR A 59 -0.84 11.09 25.48
CA TYR A 59 0.11 11.53 24.45
C TYR A 59 1.35 10.63 24.51
N LYS A 60 1.65 9.89 23.44
CA LYS A 60 2.93 9.20 23.32
C LYS A 60 4.02 10.27 23.13
N PRO A 61 5.01 10.37 24.02
CA PRO A 61 6.12 11.29 23.79
C PRO A 61 6.82 10.90 22.48
N PRO A 62 7.20 11.87 21.63
CA PRO A 62 7.75 11.62 20.29
C PRO A 62 9.13 10.92 20.31
N TYR A 63 9.67 10.62 21.49
CA TYR A 63 10.95 9.96 21.66
C TYR A 63 10.89 8.95 22.82
N SER A 64 10.07 7.89 22.69
CA SER A 64 10.34 6.69 23.49
C SER A 64 11.50 5.95 22.85
N VAL A 65 12.70 6.17 23.40
CA VAL A 65 13.91 5.42 23.06
C VAL A 65 13.59 3.95 23.28
N ARG A 66 13.38 3.23 22.18
CA ARG A 66 13.07 1.81 22.17
C ARG A 66 14.18 1.09 22.93
N ASN A 67 13.81 0.51 24.07
CA ASN A 67 14.70 -0.11 25.03
C ASN A 67 15.58 -1.14 24.31
N ARG A 68 16.86 -0.81 24.05
CA ARG A 68 17.88 -1.68 23.44
C ARG A 68 18.42 -2.66 24.48
N GLN A 69 17.55 -3.48 25.07
CA GLN A 69 17.96 -4.65 25.83
C GLN A 69 17.79 -5.89 24.95
N GLY A 70 18.62 -5.97 23.92
CA GLY A 70 18.88 -7.18 23.16
C GLY A 70 20.37 -7.46 23.23
N PHE A 71 20.76 -8.44 24.02
CA PHE A 71 22.12 -8.97 24.11
C PHE A 71 22.63 -9.35 22.71
N GLY A 72 23.79 -8.82 22.31
CA GLY A 72 24.59 -9.45 21.26
C GLY A 72 25.04 -8.62 20.05
N VAL A 73 24.97 -7.29 20.06
CA VAL A 73 25.69 -6.48 19.06
C VAL A 73 26.91 -5.85 19.75
N PRO A 74 28.14 -6.27 19.43
CA PRO A 74 29.34 -5.54 19.85
C PRO A 74 29.21 -4.10 19.39
N ASP A 75 29.29 -3.17 20.34
CA ASP A 75 29.30 -1.73 20.06
C ASP A 75 30.68 -1.36 19.51
N GLU A 76 31.00 -1.81 18.30
CA GLU A 76 32.12 -1.29 17.50
C GLU A 76 31.67 -0.06 16.73
N ARG A 77 30.95 0.83 17.41
CA ARG A 77 30.78 2.19 16.91
C ARG A 77 32.06 2.94 17.22
N GLU A 78 33.06 2.73 16.37
CA GLU A 78 34.12 3.72 16.19
C GLU A 78 33.41 5.07 15.99
N GLU A 79 33.60 5.98 16.95
CA GLU A 79 33.12 7.34 16.83
C GLU A 79 33.67 7.88 15.50
N PRO A 80 32.82 8.34 14.57
CA PRO A 80 33.33 9.01 13.39
C PRO A 80 33.99 10.30 13.86
N SER A 81 35.32 10.26 14.00
CA SER A 81 36.16 11.45 14.12
C SER A 81 35.96 12.23 12.84
N PHE A 82 35.01 13.16 12.88
CA PHE A 82 34.77 14.14 11.84
C PHE A 82 36.03 15.01 11.77
N LYS A 83 37.01 14.57 10.97
CA LYS A 83 38.05 15.47 10.47
C LYS A 83 37.32 16.56 9.72
N GLN A 84 37.40 17.78 10.26
CA GLN A 84 36.97 18.99 9.60
C GLN A 84 37.51 18.95 8.16
N ALA A 85 36.58 18.89 7.20
CA ALA A 85 36.92 19.02 5.80
C ALA A 85 37.57 20.40 5.62
N GLU A 86 38.82 20.42 5.16
CA GLU A 86 39.46 21.64 4.69
C GLU A 86 38.57 22.27 3.61
N PRO A 87 38.39 23.61 3.61
CA PRO A 87 37.61 24.29 2.60
C PRO A 87 38.29 24.07 1.24
N LEU A 88 37.64 23.27 0.40
CA LEU A 88 38.08 22.96 -0.95
C LEU A 88 38.02 24.26 -1.76
N LYS A 89 39.19 24.76 -2.20
CA LYS A 89 39.28 25.89 -3.13
C LYS A 89 38.56 25.50 -4.42
N GLU A 90 37.52 26.24 -4.76
CA GLU A 90 36.74 26.07 -5.98
C GLU A 90 37.61 26.42 -7.20
N ASP A 91 37.77 25.45 -8.11
CA ASP A 91 38.43 25.64 -9.39
C ASP A 91 37.54 26.52 -10.31
N PRO A 92 38.07 27.62 -10.90
CA PRO A 92 37.30 28.56 -11.72
C PRO A 92 36.91 28.02 -13.12
N LEU A 93 36.98 26.71 -13.33
CA LEU A 93 36.65 26.06 -14.60
C LEU A 93 35.22 25.52 -14.67
N PHE A 94 34.48 25.54 -13.55
CA PHE A 94 33.07 25.20 -13.54
C PHE A 94 32.22 26.45 -13.80
N GLN A 95 32.31 26.93 -15.03
CA GLN A 95 31.46 27.99 -15.55
C GLN A 95 30.04 27.41 -15.66
N SER A 96 29.14 27.85 -14.77
CA SER A 96 27.72 27.52 -14.80
C SER A 96 27.14 28.00 -16.13
N TYR A 97 27.04 27.10 -17.10
CA TYR A 97 26.14 27.31 -18.21
C TYR A 97 24.74 27.46 -17.63
N ASP A 98 24.12 28.61 -17.91
CA ASP A 98 22.70 28.88 -17.71
C ASP A 98 21.88 27.64 -18.06
N GLN A 99 21.47 26.90 -17.04
CA GLN A 99 20.52 25.82 -17.18
C GLN A 99 19.15 26.46 -17.28
N LYS A 100 18.88 27.00 -18.48
CA LYS A 100 17.56 27.41 -18.92
C LYS A 100 16.61 26.25 -18.68
N GLU A 101 15.60 26.53 -17.86
CA GLU A 101 14.49 25.66 -17.49
C GLU A 101 14.08 24.75 -18.67
N THR A 102 14.35 23.47 -18.52
CA THR A 102 13.61 22.41 -19.18
C THR A 102 13.58 21.25 -18.21
N GLU A 103 12.70 21.39 -17.22
CA GLU A 103 12.18 20.26 -16.47
C GLU A 103 11.62 19.25 -17.48
N LYS A 104 12.34 18.15 -17.68
CA LYS A 104 11.74 16.93 -18.23
C LYS A 104 11.21 16.13 -17.05
N PRO A 105 9.89 16.05 -16.82
CA PRO A 105 9.35 15.06 -15.91
C PRO A 105 9.55 13.67 -16.52
N LEU A 106 10.23 12.82 -15.77
CA LEU A 106 10.45 11.42 -16.09
C LEU A 106 9.17 10.65 -15.72
N VAL A 107 8.37 10.40 -16.76
CA VAL A 107 7.35 9.36 -16.94
C VAL A 107 7.23 8.36 -15.77
N THR A 108 6.14 8.47 -15.02
CA THR A 108 5.22 7.34 -14.84
C THR A 108 3.83 7.88 -15.17
N GLU A 109 3.48 7.66 -16.43
CA GLU A 109 2.19 7.94 -17.06
C GLU A 109 1.10 7.11 -16.39
N GLU A 110 0.31 7.72 -15.50
CA GLU A 110 -1.14 7.50 -15.38
C GLU A 110 -1.78 8.78 -14.83
N LYS A 111 -1.42 9.92 -15.41
CA LYS A 111 -2.22 11.14 -15.24
C LYS A 111 -3.18 11.20 -16.41
N PHE A 112 -4.29 10.49 -16.26
CA PHE A 112 -5.44 10.56 -17.15
C PHE A 112 -5.81 12.04 -17.31
N GLU A 113 -5.66 12.57 -18.53
CA GLU A 113 -6.05 13.93 -18.88
C GLU A 113 -7.56 14.10 -18.63
N GLU A 114 -7.88 14.59 -17.43
CA GLU A 114 -9.25 14.95 -17.02
C GLU A 114 -9.58 16.43 -17.37
N GLU A 115 -8.62 17.15 -17.95
CA GLU A 115 -8.76 18.55 -18.35
C GLU A 115 -9.21 18.69 -19.81
N GLU A 116 -10.45 18.30 -20.12
CA GLU A 116 -11.31 18.99 -21.11
C GLU A 116 -12.77 18.45 -21.14
N ILE A 117 -13.25 17.87 -20.03
CA ILE A 117 -14.57 17.23 -19.90
C ILE A 117 -15.72 18.29 -19.82
N THR A 118 -15.58 19.47 -20.43
CA THR A 118 -16.53 20.59 -20.26
C THR A 118 -17.32 20.97 -21.53
N LYS A 119 -17.41 20.09 -22.54
CA LYS A 119 -18.48 20.15 -23.56
C LYS A 119 -19.61 19.17 -23.20
N ARG A 120 -20.58 19.68 -22.43
CA ARG A 120 -21.70 19.02 -21.71
C ARG A 120 -22.60 18.01 -22.47
N GLY A 121 -22.34 17.68 -23.74
CA GLY A 121 -23.15 16.73 -24.51
C GLY A 121 -22.56 15.33 -24.67
N ASN A 122 -21.23 15.18 -24.65
CA ASN A 122 -20.58 13.98 -25.19
C ASN A 122 -19.95 13.07 -24.13
N ILE A 123 -20.02 13.45 -22.86
CA ILE A 123 -19.34 12.74 -21.76
C ILE A 123 -20.12 11.50 -21.34
N LEU A 124 -21.45 11.58 -21.34
CA LEU A 124 -22.32 10.46 -20.96
C LEU A 124 -22.12 9.23 -21.85
N PRO A 125 -22.15 9.31 -23.20
CA PRO A 125 -21.93 8.12 -24.02
C PRO A 125 -20.50 7.58 -23.90
N LEU A 126 -19.52 8.45 -23.68
CA LEU A 126 -18.13 8.06 -23.46
C LEU A 126 -17.99 7.28 -22.14
N LEU A 127 -18.63 7.74 -21.05
CA LEU A 127 -18.68 7.03 -19.76
C LEU A 127 -19.35 5.66 -19.88
N PHE A 128 -20.50 5.59 -20.55
CA PHE A 128 -21.19 4.31 -20.76
C PHE A 128 -20.35 3.32 -21.57
N LEU A 129 -19.63 3.81 -22.58
CA LEU A 129 -18.74 2.98 -23.39
C LEU A 129 -17.53 2.50 -22.59
N MET A 130 -16.90 3.39 -21.81
CA MET A 130 -15.77 3.05 -20.94
C MET A 130 -16.15 2.00 -19.89
N ILE A 131 -17.26 2.22 -19.18
CA ILE A 131 -17.79 1.27 -18.18
C ILE A 131 -18.15 -0.06 -18.85
N GLY A 132 -18.85 -0.01 -19.99
CA GLY A 132 -19.21 -1.20 -20.76
C GLY A 132 -17.99 -1.99 -21.23
N ALA A 133 -16.95 -1.31 -21.70
CA ALA A 133 -15.69 -1.92 -22.15
C ALA A 133 -14.94 -2.57 -20.98
N HIS A 134 -14.84 -1.92 -19.82
CA HIS A 134 -14.21 -2.49 -18.64
C HIS A 134 -14.94 -3.75 -18.15
N LEU A 135 -16.28 -3.70 -18.07
CA LEU A 135 -17.09 -4.87 -17.71
C LEU A 135 -16.96 -6.01 -18.73
N PHE A 136 -16.87 -5.68 -20.02
CA PHE A 136 -16.66 -6.68 -21.07
C PHE A 136 -15.30 -7.36 -20.92
N VAL A 137 -14.23 -6.59 -20.75
CA VAL A 137 -12.86 -7.11 -20.54
C VAL A 137 -12.82 -8.01 -19.30
N LEU A 138 -13.39 -7.58 -18.18
CA LEU A 138 -13.50 -8.38 -16.96
C LEU A 138 -14.29 -9.67 -17.21
N GLY A 139 -15.43 -9.60 -17.89
CA GLY A 139 -16.24 -10.76 -18.25
C GLY A 139 -15.47 -11.77 -19.11
N THR A 140 -14.75 -11.30 -20.13
CA THR A 140 -13.90 -12.16 -20.96
C THR A 140 -12.71 -12.74 -20.19
N LEU A 141 -12.09 -11.95 -19.32
CA LEU A 141 -10.97 -12.43 -18.49
C LEU A 141 -11.44 -13.53 -17.55
N LEU A 142 -12.60 -13.36 -16.90
CA LEU A 142 -13.22 -14.42 -16.09
C LEU A 142 -13.53 -15.67 -16.91
N LEU A 143 -14.00 -15.51 -18.16
CA LEU A 143 -14.29 -16.62 -19.06
C LEU A 143 -13.02 -17.40 -19.43
N PHE A 144 -11.95 -16.70 -19.83
CA PHE A 144 -10.69 -17.34 -20.27
C PHE A 144 -9.82 -17.84 -19.11
N CYS A 145 -9.83 -17.14 -17.97
CA CYS A 145 -9.06 -17.52 -16.79
C CYS A 145 -9.78 -18.55 -15.91
N SER A 146 -11.03 -18.90 -16.22
CA SER A 146 -11.76 -20.00 -15.58
C SER A 146 -11.26 -21.37 -16.08
N LYS A 147 -10.03 -21.74 -15.71
CA LYS A 147 -9.63 -23.16 -15.70
C LYS A 147 -10.19 -23.76 -14.42
N GLU A 148 -11.02 -24.79 -14.56
CA GLU A 148 -11.65 -25.52 -13.43
C GLU A 148 -12.60 -24.69 -12.56
N GLY A 149 -13.02 -23.50 -13.01
CA GLY A 149 -13.94 -22.63 -12.29
C GLY A 149 -13.31 -21.79 -11.19
N VAL A 150 -11.99 -21.88 -10.97
CA VAL A 150 -11.28 -21.20 -9.89
C VAL A 150 -10.29 -20.20 -10.46
N VAL A 151 -10.70 -18.93 -10.50
CA VAL A 151 -9.76 -17.82 -10.65
C VAL A 151 -9.21 -17.53 -9.25
N HIS A 152 -7.90 -17.47 -9.07
CA HIS A 152 -7.29 -17.22 -7.75
C HIS A 152 -7.55 -15.80 -7.19
N LEU A 153 -8.28 -14.94 -7.91
CA LEU A 153 -8.96 -13.79 -7.31
C LEU A 153 -10.30 -14.28 -6.78
N GLN A 154 -10.59 -13.99 -5.51
CA GLN A 154 -11.75 -14.42 -4.71
C GLN A 154 -13.15 -14.03 -5.25
N TRP A 155 -13.28 -13.73 -6.55
CA TRP A 155 -14.52 -13.46 -7.24
C TRP A 155 -15.17 -14.76 -7.73
N SER A 156 -16.45 -14.94 -7.40
CA SER A 156 -17.23 -16.08 -7.87
C SER A 156 -17.38 -16.04 -9.40
N SER A 157 -16.60 -16.85 -10.12
CA SER A 157 -16.63 -16.96 -11.59
C SER A 157 -18.00 -17.38 -12.14
N ARG A 158 -18.86 -17.95 -11.28
CA ARG A 158 -20.23 -18.38 -11.59
C ARG A 158 -21.08 -17.31 -12.26
N PHE A 159 -20.79 -16.01 -12.06
CA PHE A 159 -21.56 -14.91 -12.63
C PHE A 159 -20.92 -14.27 -13.88
N TRP A 160 -19.94 -14.92 -14.53
CA TRP A 160 -19.29 -14.38 -15.74
C TRP A 160 -20.29 -13.94 -16.83
N PHE A 161 -21.34 -14.73 -17.04
CA PHE A 161 -22.38 -14.45 -18.02
C PHE A 161 -23.17 -13.18 -17.72
N LEU A 162 -23.30 -12.81 -16.45
CA LEU A 162 -24.04 -11.62 -16.02
C LEU A 162 -23.27 -10.35 -16.38
N TYR A 163 -21.93 -10.37 -16.24
CA TYR A 163 -21.06 -9.28 -16.71
C TYR A 163 -21.12 -9.13 -18.24
N CYS A 164 -21.11 -10.24 -18.99
CA CYS A 164 -21.28 -10.20 -20.45
C CYS A 164 -22.67 -9.69 -20.85
N LEU A 165 -23.73 -10.12 -20.15
CA LEU A 165 -25.10 -9.73 -20.45
C LEU A 165 -25.36 -8.25 -20.15
N ILE A 166 -24.75 -7.69 -19.11
CA ILE A 166 -24.85 -6.25 -18.78
C ILE A 166 -23.96 -5.39 -19.70
N SER A 167 -22.77 -5.86 -20.06
CA SER A 167 -21.88 -5.10 -20.95
C SER A 167 -22.43 -4.91 -22.36
N PHE A 168 -23.13 -5.91 -22.92
CA PHE A 168 -23.71 -5.84 -24.26
C PHE A 168 -24.68 -4.67 -24.49
N PRO A 169 -25.72 -4.44 -23.65
CA PRO A 169 -26.60 -3.29 -23.78
C PRO A 169 -25.85 -1.98 -23.52
N LEU A 170 -24.92 -1.92 -22.55
CA LEU A 170 -24.14 -0.69 -22.31
C LEU A 170 -23.31 -0.30 -23.53
N LEU A 171 -22.63 -1.26 -24.17
CA LEU A 171 -21.86 -1.01 -25.40
C LEU A 171 -22.77 -0.68 -26.59
N TYR A 172 -23.90 -1.37 -26.74
CA TYR A 172 -24.86 -1.07 -27.81
C TYR A 172 -25.46 0.33 -27.67
N PHE A 173 -25.89 0.73 -26.46
CA PHE A 173 -26.39 2.08 -26.20
C PHE A 173 -25.30 3.13 -26.36
N GLY A 174 -24.09 2.91 -25.83
CA GLY A 174 -22.96 3.83 -25.96
C GLY A 174 -22.59 4.12 -27.42
N THR A 175 -22.50 3.09 -28.25
CA THR A 175 -22.23 3.24 -29.70
C THR A 175 -23.38 3.90 -30.46
N ARG A 176 -24.63 3.59 -30.11
CA ARG A 176 -25.82 4.28 -30.65
C ARG A 176 -25.82 5.78 -30.34
N LEU A 177 -25.52 6.15 -29.10
CA LEU A 177 -25.48 7.55 -28.65
C LEU A 177 -24.34 8.33 -29.33
N LEU A 178 -23.15 7.74 -29.47
CA LEU A 178 -22.04 8.37 -30.21
C LEU A 178 -22.39 8.63 -31.68
N LYS A 179 -23.08 7.68 -32.32
CA LYS A 179 -23.52 7.84 -33.71
C LYS A 179 -24.54 8.98 -33.87
N GLN A 180 -25.36 9.23 -32.85
CA GLN A 180 -26.32 10.34 -32.84
C GLN A 180 -25.63 11.70 -32.66
N THR A 181 -24.56 11.78 -31.85
CA THR A 181 -23.81 13.04 -31.68
C THR A 181 -22.95 13.42 -32.88
N SER A 182 -22.69 12.48 -33.80
CA SER A 182 -21.86 12.70 -34.99
C SER A 182 -22.64 13.18 -36.23
N ASN A 183 -23.97 13.19 -36.20
CA ASN A 183 -24.82 13.76 -37.26
C ASN A 183 -25.39 15.10 -36.79
#